data_AF-A0A1Q3AVZ7-F1
#
_entry.id   AF-A0A1Q3AVZ7-F1
#
_cell.length_a   1.000
_cell.length_b   1.000
_cell.length_c   1.000
_cell.angle_alpha   90.00
_cell.angle_beta   90.00
_cell.angle_gamma   90.00
#
_symmetry.space_group_name_H-M   'P 1'
#
loop_
_entity.id
_entity.type
_entity.pdbx_description
1 polymer ?
#
loop_
_entity_poly.entity_id
_entity_poly.type
_entity_poly.pdbx_seq_one_letter_code
_entity_poly.pdbx_strand_id
1 'polypeptide(L)'
;DRRGYVLEANIPISVAEDTSDEEKVTFLKWKEENEIVRCCMIAAMSYDLQCQHEQMTDSRAILLHLQELYGEKSRTARYHLSKDVFSTKMQEGASVNDHCVKMISCIEQLASLGFIQDA
;
A
#
# COMPACT_ATOMS: atom_id res chain seq x y z
N ASP A 1 19.22 8.64 -6.73
CA ASP A 1 18.96 9.68 -5.72
C ASP A 1 19.72 9.34 -4.44
N ARG A 2 20.29 10.33 -3.74
CA ARG A 2 21.21 10.12 -2.60
C ARG A 2 20.50 9.55 -1.36
N ARG A 3 19.18 9.72 -1.27
CA ARG A 3 18.35 9.34 -0.11
C ARG A 3 17.54 8.06 -0.29
N GLY A 4 17.58 7.42 -1.47
CA GLY A 4 16.74 6.26 -1.77
C GLY A 4 16.96 5.05 -0.85
N TYR A 5 18.11 4.95 -0.17
CA TYR A 5 18.42 3.85 0.74
C TYR A 5 17.48 3.76 1.95
N VAL A 6 16.82 4.86 2.36
CA VAL A 6 15.84 4.83 3.46
C VAL A 6 14.58 4.03 3.11
N LEU A 7 14.32 3.82 1.81
CA LEU A 7 13.20 3.02 1.31
C LEU A 7 13.52 1.52 1.21
N GLU A 8 14.81 1.17 1.21
CA GLU A 8 15.29 -0.20 1.00
C GLU A 8 15.72 -0.87 2.32
N ALA A 9 16.32 -0.10 3.22
CA ALA A 9 16.87 -0.61 4.47
C ALA A 9 15.77 -0.88 5.52
N ASN A 10 15.95 -1.93 6.32
CA ASN A 10 15.23 -2.01 7.60
C ASN A 10 15.73 -0.88 8.49
N ILE A 11 14.87 -0.37 9.38
CA ILE A 11 15.25 0.59 10.42
C ILE A 11 16.59 0.11 11.02
N PRO A 12 17.66 0.93 10.99
CA PRO A 12 18.90 0.58 11.65
C PRO A 12 18.55 0.28 13.10
N ILE A 13 18.74 -0.98 13.51
CA ILE A 13 18.28 -1.50 14.79
C ILE A 13 18.70 -0.52 15.87
N SER A 14 17.72 -0.14 16.71
CA SER A 14 17.86 0.68 17.91
C SER A 14 19.27 0.54 18.47
N VAL A 15 20.01 1.63 18.33
CA VAL A 15 21.33 1.89 18.88
C VAL A 15 21.25 1.57 20.38
N ALA A 16 21.66 0.35 20.78
CA ALA A 16 21.61 -0.13 22.17
C ALA A 16 22.46 0.80 23.05
N GLU A 17 22.24 0.87 24.37
CA GLU A 17 22.97 1.81 25.25
C GLU A 17 24.51 1.75 25.12
N ASP A 18 25.06 0.65 24.60
CA ASP A 18 26.49 0.36 24.44
C ASP A 18 27.08 0.71 23.06
N THR A 19 26.33 1.38 22.18
CA THR A 19 26.74 1.64 20.79
C THR A 19 27.68 2.83 20.62
N SER A 20 28.53 2.74 19.60
CA SER A 20 29.57 3.71 19.28
C SER A 20 28.97 5.05 18.84
N ASP A 21 29.71 6.14 19.02
CA ASP A 21 29.28 7.46 18.60
C ASP A 21 29.04 7.55 17.09
N GLU A 22 29.76 6.77 16.28
CA GLU A 22 29.56 6.65 14.83
C GLU A 22 28.21 6.02 14.47
N GLU A 23 27.72 5.06 15.25
CA GLU A 23 26.44 4.39 15.02
C GLU A 23 25.27 5.34 15.35
N LYS A 24 25.41 6.14 16.41
CA LYS A 24 24.47 7.21 16.77
C LYS A 24 24.37 8.25 15.66
N VAL A 25 25.51 8.72 15.13
CA VAL A 25 25.55 9.68 14.01
C VAL A 25 24.86 9.11 12.77
N THR A 26 25.13 7.83 12.46
CA THR A 26 24.51 7.15 11.32
C THR A 26 23.00 7.04 11.47
N PHE A 27 22.52 6.67 12.65
CA PHE A 27 21.08 6.59 12.95
C PHE A 27 20.38 7.95 12.86
N LEU A 28 20.96 9.00 13.45
CA LEU A 28 20.40 10.35 13.39
C LEU A 28 20.28 10.84 11.94
N LYS A 29 21.29 10.59 11.12
CA LYS A 29 21.26 10.92 9.70
C LYS A 29 20.18 10.15 8.96
N TRP A 30 20.05 8.84 9.20
CA TRP A 30 18.97 8.04 8.62
C TRP A 30 17.59 8.60 9.02
N LYS A 31 17.41 8.99 10.29
CA LYS A 31 16.15 9.54 10.80
C LYS A 31 15.77 10.84 10.08
N GLU A 32 16.73 11.75 9.90
CA GLU A 32 16.52 13.00 9.17
C GLU A 32 16.15 12.75 7.71
N GLU A 33 16.86 11.86 7.02
CA GLU A 33 16.58 11.58 5.62
C GLU A 33 15.26 10.81 5.44
N ASN A 34 14.92 9.90 6.35
CA ASN A 34 13.62 9.24 6.40
C ASN A 34 12.47 10.24 6.60
N GLU A 35 12.64 11.22 7.48
CA GLU A 35 11.67 12.31 7.69
C GLU A 35 11.41 13.09 6.39
N ILE A 36 12.48 13.48 5.70
CA ILE A 36 12.38 14.22 4.44
C ILE A 36 11.67 13.39 3.38
N VAL A 37 12.07 12.13 3.19
CA VAL A 37 11.46 11.24 2.19
C VAL A 37 9.98 11.01 2.53
N ARG A 38 9.65 10.76 3.80
CA ARG A 38 8.26 10.63 4.25
C ARG A 38 7.43 11.87 3.91
N CYS A 39 7.91 13.06 4.29
CA CYS A 39 7.22 14.32 4.00
C CYS A 39 6.99 14.51 2.49
N CYS A 40 7.99 14.21 1.66
CA CYS A 40 7.83 14.26 0.22
C CYS A 40 6.80 13.25 -0.31
N MET A 41 6.80 12.01 0.20
CA MET A 41 5.84 10.99 -0.18
C MET A 41 4.41 11.43 0.16
N ILE A 42 4.16 11.85 1.41
CA ILE A 42 2.83 12.28 1.86
C ILE A 42 2.39 13.53 1.08
N ALA A 43 3.26 14.52 0.88
CA ALA A 43 2.92 15.73 0.12
C ALA A 43 2.52 15.44 -1.35
N ALA A 44 3.00 14.35 -1.94
CA ALA A 44 2.65 13.94 -3.30
C ALA A 44 1.31 13.17 -3.38
N MET A 45 0.70 12.81 -2.25
CA MET A 45 -0.57 12.07 -2.19
C MET A 45 -1.79 12.98 -2.28
N SER A 46 -2.94 12.41 -2.66
CA SER A 46 -4.25 13.05 -2.47
C SER A 46 -4.60 13.14 -0.99
N TYR A 47 -5.54 14.03 -0.62
CA TYR A 47 -5.95 14.26 0.77
C TYR A 47 -6.34 12.97 1.51
N ASP A 48 -7.19 12.13 0.92
CA ASP A 48 -7.63 10.89 1.56
C ASP A 48 -6.46 9.92 1.82
N LEU A 49 -5.53 9.85 0.87
CA LEU A 49 -4.36 9.00 0.97
C LEU A 49 -3.34 9.57 1.97
N GLN A 50 -3.24 10.89 2.11
CA GLN A 50 -2.47 11.53 3.18
C GLN A 50 -3.00 11.14 4.56
N CYS A 51 -4.31 11.25 4.79
CA CYS A 51 -4.93 10.88 6.07
C CYS A 51 -4.64 9.42 6.47
N GLN A 52 -4.57 8.50 5.50
CA GLN A 52 -4.25 7.09 5.76
C GLN A 52 -2.79 6.86 6.18
N HIS A 53 -1.86 7.71 5.74
CA HIS A 53 -0.42 7.50 5.91
C HIS A 53 0.24 8.47 6.90
N GLU A 54 -0.51 9.45 7.42
CA GLU A 54 0.02 10.51 8.31
C GLU A 54 0.67 9.95 9.59
N GLN A 55 0.14 8.85 10.13
CA GLN A 55 0.65 8.23 11.36
C GLN A 55 1.80 7.24 11.12
N MET A 56 2.16 6.94 9.86
CA MET A 56 3.25 6.02 9.55
C MET A 56 4.58 6.76 9.65
N THR A 57 5.44 6.40 10.61
CA THR A 57 6.72 7.11 10.83
C THR A 57 7.83 6.70 9.87
N ASP A 58 7.71 5.52 9.25
CA ASP A 58 8.70 4.92 8.37
C ASP A 58 8.30 5.10 6.90
N SER A 59 9.15 5.78 6.13
CA SER A 59 8.96 5.99 4.70
C SER A 59 8.91 4.67 3.91
N ARG A 60 9.63 3.65 4.36
CA ARG A 60 9.59 2.32 3.75
C ARG A 60 8.25 1.63 3.97
N ALA A 61 7.69 1.70 5.18
CA ALA A 61 6.37 1.15 5.47
C ALA A 61 5.30 1.77 4.56
N ILE A 62 5.36 3.09 4.35
CA ILE A 62 4.48 3.80 3.41
C ILE A 62 4.66 3.26 1.99
N LEU A 63 5.91 3.10 1.52
CA LEU A 63 6.18 2.58 0.18
C LEU A 63 5.61 1.17 -0.01
N LEU A 64 5.82 0.29 0.96
CA LEU A 64 5.33 -1.09 0.91
C LEU A 64 3.80 -1.14 0.86
N HIS A 65 3.12 -0.34 1.68
CA HIS A 65 1.66 -0.27 1.67
C HIS A 65 1.12 0.29 0.34
N LEU A 66 1.77 1.30 -0.23
CA LEU A 66 1.42 1.79 -1.57
C LEU A 66 1.65 0.73 -2.65
N GLN A 67 2.71 -0.08 -2.55
CA GLN A 67 2.96 -1.19 -3.47
C GLN A 67 1.93 -2.31 -3.32
N GLU A 68 1.42 -2.54 -2.11
CA GLU A 68 0.33 -3.48 -1.88
C GLU A 68 -0.97 -3.00 -2.56
N LEU A 69 -1.32 -1.72 -2.37
CA LEU A 69 -2.54 -1.13 -2.93
C LEU A 69 -2.46 -0.90 -4.44
N TYR A 70 -1.32 -0.45 -4.96
CA TYR A 70 -1.19 0.06 -6.33
C TYR A 70 -0.15 -0.66 -7.18
N GLY A 71 0.59 -1.61 -6.61
CA GLY A 71 1.61 -2.37 -7.31
C GLY A 71 1.03 -3.29 -8.41
N GLU A 72 1.94 -3.87 -9.18
CA GLU A 72 1.59 -4.71 -10.33
C GLU A 72 0.66 -5.88 -9.96
N LYS A 73 0.89 -6.51 -8.81
CA LYS A 73 0.02 -7.58 -8.30
C LYS A 73 -1.41 -7.10 -8.09
N SER A 74 -1.62 -5.96 -7.42
CA SER A 74 -2.95 -5.37 -7.23
C SER A 74 -3.60 -4.99 -8.56
N ARG A 75 -2.85 -4.39 -9.49
CA ARG A 75 -3.36 -4.03 -10.82
C ARG A 75 -3.83 -5.25 -11.60
N THR A 76 -3.03 -6.33 -11.60
CA THR A 76 -3.37 -7.59 -12.26
C THR A 76 -4.58 -8.25 -11.60
N ALA A 77 -4.63 -8.28 -10.26
CA ALA A 77 -5.77 -8.79 -9.51
C ALA A 77 -7.06 -8.02 -9.83
N ARG A 78 -7.01 -6.68 -9.82
CA ARG A 78 -8.14 -5.82 -10.21
C ARG A 78 -8.59 -6.10 -11.65
N TYR A 79 -7.66 -6.23 -12.59
CA TYR A 79 -7.99 -6.57 -13.97
C TYR A 79 -8.74 -7.90 -14.09
N HIS A 80 -8.24 -8.96 -13.44
CA HIS A 80 -8.87 -10.27 -13.47
C HIS A 80 -10.24 -10.27 -12.81
N LEU A 81 -10.37 -9.68 -11.61
CA LEU A 81 -11.64 -9.58 -10.90
C LEU A 81 -12.67 -8.76 -11.68
N SER A 82 -12.29 -7.62 -12.24
CA SER A 82 -13.18 -6.83 -13.10
C SER A 82 -13.61 -7.62 -14.33
N LYS A 83 -12.67 -8.30 -14.99
CA LYS A 83 -12.99 -9.17 -16.14
C LYS A 83 -13.99 -10.26 -15.75
N ASP A 84 -13.80 -10.91 -14.60
CA ASP A 84 -14.71 -11.94 -14.11
C ASP A 84 -16.10 -11.36 -13.84
N VAL A 85 -16.20 -10.20 -13.17
CA VAL A 85 -17.49 -9.53 -12.92
C VAL A 85 -18.21 -9.21 -14.23
N PHE A 86 -17.53 -8.57 -15.18
CA PHE A 86 -18.16 -8.12 -16.44
C PHE A 86 -18.44 -9.26 -17.43
N SER A 87 -17.73 -10.39 -17.33
CA SER A 87 -17.92 -11.55 -18.20
C SER A 87 -18.81 -12.64 -17.61
N THR A 88 -19.05 -12.63 -16.30
CA THR A 88 -19.89 -13.63 -15.64
C THR A 88 -21.35 -13.44 -16.05
N LYS A 89 -21.90 -14.45 -16.73
CA LYS A 89 -23.34 -14.59 -16.96
C LYS A 89 -23.90 -15.65 -16.02
N MET A 90 -25.08 -15.41 -15.48
CA MET A 90 -25.84 -16.45 -14.78
C MET A 90 -26.17 -17.58 -15.78
N GLN A 91 -25.92 -18.82 -15.39
CA GLN A 91 -26.29 -19.98 -16.19
C GLN A 91 -27.81 -20.17 -16.17
N GLU A 92 -28.38 -20.62 -17.28
CA GLU A 92 -29.82 -20.89 -17.37
C GLU A 92 -30.23 -21.98 -16.37
N GLY A 93 -31.28 -21.73 -15.59
CA GLY A 93 -31.73 -22.62 -14.52
C GLY A 93 -30.90 -22.58 -13.23
N ALA A 94 -29.83 -21.77 -13.15
CA ALA A 94 -29.07 -21.59 -11.91
C ALA A 94 -29.78 -20.68 -10.89
N SER A 95 -29.40 -20.84 -9.61
CA SER A 95 -29.88 -20.00 -8.50
C SER A 95 -29.43 -18.55 -8.67
N VAL A 96 -30.39 -17.62 -8.70
CA VAL A 96 -30.11 -16.18 -8.69
C VAL A 96 -29.35 -15.80 -7.43
N ASN A 97 -29.70 -16.37 -6.28
CA ASN A 97 -29.06 -16.07 -5.01
C ASN A 97 -27.57 -16.43 -5.05
N ASP A 98 -27.23 -17.61 -5.55
CA ASP A 98 -25.84 -18.09 -5.61
C ASP A 98 -25.01 -17.20 -6.54
N HIS A 99 -25.60 -16.78 -7.66
CA HIS A 99 -24.99 -15.84 -8.58
C HIS A 99 -24.75 -14.46 -7.93
N CYS A 100 -25.75 -13.92 -7.22
CA CYS A 100 -25.64 -12.65 -6.50
C CYS A 100 -24.56 -12.71 -5.42
N VAL A 101 -24.50 -13.77 -4.61
CA VAL A 101 -23.47 -13.95 -3.57
C VAL A 101 -22.07 -13.97 -4.20
N LYS A 102 -21.89 -14.65 -5.35
CA LYS A 102 -20.61 -14.64 -6.08
C LYS A 102 -20.24 -13.24 -6.56
N MET A 103 -21.19 -12.50 -7.15
CA MET A 103 -20.94 -11.13 -7.61
C MET A 103 -20.60 -10.19 -6.46
N ILE A 104 -21.32 -10.27 -5.34
CA ILE A 104 -21.04 -9.49 -4.13
C ILE A 104 -19.61 -9.76 -3.65
N SER A 105 -19.21 -11.02 -3.54
CA SER A 105 -17.85 -11.37 -3.10
C SER A 105 -16.77 -10.80 -4.03
N CYS A 106 -16.97 -10.85 -5.35
CA CYS A 106 -16.04 -10.24 -6.30
C CYS A 106 -15.96 -8.71 -6.16
N ILE A 107 -17.10 -8.05 -5.95
CA ILE A 107 -17.17 -6.59 -5.75
C ILE A 107 -16.49 -6.18 -4.44
N GLU A 108 -16.69 -6.93 -3.35
CA GLU A 108 -16.02 -6.70 -2.06
C GLU A 108 -14.50 -6.86 -2.20
N GLN A 109 -14.03 -7.87 -2.94
CA GLN A 109 -12.61 -8.05 -3.22
C GLN A 109 -12.05 -6.88 -4.03
N LEU A 110 -12.77 -6.39 -5.05
CA LEU A 110 -12.37 -5.19 -5.80
C LEU A 110 -12.28 -3.96 -4.88
N ALA A 111 -13.24 -3.76 -3.99
CA ALA A 111 -13.25 -2.66 -3.03
C ALA A 111 -12.03 -2.73 -2.09
N SER A 112 -11.66 -3.93 -1.61
CA SER A 112 -10.47 -4.11 -0.77
C SER A 112 -9.15 -3.78 -1.47
N LEU A 113 -9.11 -3.85 -2.81
CA LEU A 113 -7.97 -3.45 -3.63
C LEU A 113 -7.97 -1.95 -3.96
N GLY A 114 -8.79 -1.15 -3.27
CA GLY A 114 -8.92 0.29 -3.48
C GLY A 114 -9.61 0.65 -4.79
N PHE A 115 -10.38 -0.27 -5.38
CA PHE A 115 -11.20 0.01 -6.56
C PHE A 115 -12.57 0.53 -6.12
N ILE A 116 -12.74 1.86 -6.14
CA ILE A 116 -14.04 2.51 -5.97
C ILE A 116 -14.56 2.78 -7.38
N GLN A 117 -15.62 2.08 -7.80
CA GLN A 117 -16.31 2.43 -9.03
C GLN A 117 -17.27 3.58 -8.69
N ASP A 118 -16.94 4.79 -9.11
CA ASP A 118 -17.87 5.92 -9.01
C ASP A 118 -19.15 5.58 -9.79
N ALA A 119 -20.30 5.87 -9.16
CA ALA A 119 -21.64 5.61 -9.70
C ALA A 119 -22.00 6.53 -10.86
#